data_AF-A0A916B4Q5-F1
#
_entry.id   AF-A0A916B4Q5-F1
#
_cell.length_a   1.000
_cell.length_b   1.000
_cell.length_c   1.000
_cell.angle_alpha   90.00
_cell.angle_beta   90.00
_cell.angle_gamma   90.00
#
_symmetry.space_group_name_H-M   'P 1'
#
loop_
_entity.id
_entity.type
_entity.pdbx_description
1 polymer ?
#
loop_
_entity_poly.entity_id
_entity_poly.type
_entity_poly.pdbx_seq_one_letter_code
_entity_poly.pdbx_strand_id
1 'polypeptide(L)'
;MLKLGEKGAILQRDKKTYAIAPHIPCGLVTPELLRRVANVAEKYEVDLIKITGATRFALVGLKEQDIDAVWDDLGVDKGAAVGLCVRSIRTCPGIEYCRLAVQDALNLGLKLDETYHGMQLPNKLKMAVSGCNLNCSESVVRDIGLVGKADGWTLMIGGNVGPRPRLAVDLTSGLTDEATLALIARLVEFYRENGKRGERLGKMIERVGLEPFREVL
;
A
#
# COMPACT_ATOMS: atom_id res chain seq x y z
N MET A 1 20.46 18.48 -5.87
CA MET A 1 19.11 18.38 -5.29
C MET A 1 18.28 17.50 -6.19
N LEU A 2 17.90 16.35 -5.66
CA LEU A 2 17.15 15.32 -6.37
C LEU A 2 15.71 15.79 -6.65
N LYS A 3 15.15 15.36 -7.78
CA LYS A 3 13.71 15.51 -8.06
C LYS A 3 12.91 14.63 -7.10
N LEU A 4 11.64 14.98 -6.86
CA LEU A 4 10.78 14.20 -5.96
C LEU A 4 10.67 12.74 -6.42
N GLY A 5 11.12 11.81 -5.58
CA GLY A 5 11.10 10.37 -5.87
C GLY A 5 12.26 9.87 -6.71
N GLU A 6 13.14 10.74 -7.19
CA GLU A 6 14.42 10.33 -7.76
C GLU A 6 15.21 9.56 -6.69
N LYS A 7 15.78 8.41 -7.08
CA LYS A 7 16.40 7.44 -6.17
C LYS A 7 15.50 6.95 -5.03
N GLY A 8 14.18 7.14 -5.10
CA GLY A 8 13.26 6.84 -4.00
C GLY A 8 13.39 7.80 -2.81
N ALA A 9 14.09 8.91 -2.99
CA ALA A 9 14.33 9.92 -1.96
C ALA A 9 13.25 11.00 -1.97
N ILE A 10 12.96 11.52 -0.78
CA ILE A 10 11.94 12.54 -0.53
C ILE A 10 12.62 13.71 0.17
N LEU A 11 12.70 14.86 -0.50
CA LEU A 11 13.27 16.07 0.09
C LEU A 11 12.48 16.49 1.34
N GLN A 12 13.19 16.76 2.44
CA GLN A 12 12.59 17.15 3.72
C GLN A 12 12.41 18.67 3.83
N ARG A 13 11.76 19.08 4.93
CA ARG A 13 11.36 20.48 5.17
C ARG A 13 12.54 21.47 5.15
N ASP A 14 13.72 21.02 5.57
CA ASP A 14 14.95 21.82 5.58
C ASP A 14 15.53 22.09 4.18
N LYS A 15 14.98 21.44 3.14
CA LYS A 15 15.44 21.47 1.74
C LYS A 15 16.90 21.03 1.56
N LYS A 16 17.42 20.23 2.49
CA LYS A 16 18.82 19.75 2.48
C LYS A 16 18.89 18.25 2.68
N THR A 17 18.08 17.72 3.60
CA THR A 17 18.04 16.30 3.92
C THR A 17 16.90 15.60 3.19
N TYR A 18 16.99 14.28 3.17
CA TYR A 18 16.06 13.40 2.49
C TYR A 18 15.50 12.36 3.45
N ALA A 19 14.34 11.84 3.11
CA ALA A 19 13.83 10.61 3.65
C ALA A 19 13.76 9.54 2.56
N ILE A 20 14.01 8.31 2.97
CA ILE A 20 13.73 7.12 2.17
C ILE A 20 12.75 6.24 2.93
N ALA A 21 12.11 5.33 2.23
CA ALA A 21 11.27 4.34 2.88
C ALA A 21 11.37 3.00 2.14
N PRO A 22 11.96 1.97 2.78
CA PRO A 22 12.13 0.67 2.18
C PRO A 22 10.79 0.00 1.88
N HIS A 23 10.80 -0.92 0.93
CA HIS A 23 9.69 -1.81 0.65
C HIS A 23 9.63 -2.86 1.75
N ILE A 24 8.47 -2.93 2.42
CA ILE A 24 8.19 -3.88 3.50
C ILE A 24 6.80 -4.45 3.19
N PRO A 25 6.73 -5.54 2.41
CA PRO A 25 5.48 -6.17 2.02
C PRO A 25 4.61 -6.43 3.24
N CYS A 26 3.37 -5.93 3.21
CA CYS A 26 2.40 -6.14 4.29
C CYS A 26 2.84 -5.70 5.70
N GLY A 27 3.94 -4.94 5.82
CA GLY A 27 4.54 -4.58 7.10
C GLY A 27 5.23 -5.73 7.84
N LEU A 28 5.57 -6.82 7.14
CA LEU A 28 6.28 -7.96 7.71
C LEU A 28 7.78 -7.69 7.77
N VAL A 29 8.38 -7.90 8.94
CA VAL A 29 9.80 -7.67 9.19
C VAL A 29 10.44 -8.89 9.85
N THR A 30 11.69 -9.17 9.50
CA THR A 30 12.51 -10.16 10.19
C THR A 30 13.42 -9.48 11.20
N PRO A 31 13.91 -10.19 12.24
CA PRO A 31 14.94 -9.67 13.13
C PRO A 31 16.18 -9.18 12.37
N GLU A 32 16.52 -9.85 11.26
CA GLU A 32 17.65 -9.47 10.41
C GLU A 32 17.44 -8.13 9.71
N LEU A 33 16.24 -7.92 9.14
CA LEU A 33 15.90 -6.62 8.54
C LEU A 33 15.91 -5.50 9.60
N LEU A 34 15.42 -5.78 10.82
CA LEU A 34 15.46 -4.81 11.91
C LEU A 34 16.90 -4.43 12.31
N ARG A 35 17.81 -5.41 12.38
CA ARG A 35 19.24 -5.13 12.62
C ARG A 35 19.86 -4.31 11.49
N ARG A 36 19.59 -4.64 10.23
CA ARG A 36 20.07 -3.85 9.08
C ARG A 36 19.57 -2.41 9.15
N VAL A 37 18.28 -2.19 9.42
CA VAL A 37 17.69 -0.85 9.58
C VAL A 37 18.36 -0.08 10.72
N ALA A 38 18.61 -0.72 11.87
CA ALA A 38 19.31 -0.09 13.00
C ALA A 38 20.76 0.29 12.63
N ASN A 39 21.52 -0.64 12.06
CA ASN A 39 22.90 -0.42 11.65
C ASN A 39 23.03 0.72 10.62
N VAL A 40 22.13 0.76 9.63
CA VAL A 40 22.06 1.83 8.64
C VAL A 40 21.73 3.17 9.32
N ALA A 41 20.78 3.17 10.25
CA ALA A 41 20.42 4.39 10.95
C ALA A 41 21.58 4.97 11.76
N GLU A 42 22.34 4.11 12.45
CA GLU A 42 23.54 4.52 13.20
C GLU A 42 24.67 4.97 12.26
N LYS A 43 24.99 4.18 11.23
CA LYS A 43 26.11 4.45 10.30
C LYS A 43 25.95 5.77 9.54
N TYR A 44 24.73 6.10 9.13
CA TYR A 44 24.43 7.29 8.33
C TYR A 44 23.81 8.43 9.15
N GLU A 45 23.86 8.33 10.48
CA GLU A 45 23.35 9.34 11.41
C GLU A 45 21.90 9.76 11.07
N VAL A 46 21.02 8.78 10.83
CA VAL A 46 19.61 9.02 10.52
C VAL A 46 18.93 9.70 11.71
N ASP A 47 18.42 10.91 11.51
CA ASP A 47 17.76 11.71 12.54
C ASP A 47 16.54 11.01 13.16
N LEU A 48 15.75 10.31 12.33
CA LEU A 48 14.50 9.68 12.74
C LEU A 48 14.16 8.44 11.92
N ILE A 49 13.82 7.36 12.60
CA ILE A 49 13.10 6.21 12.02
C ILE A 49 11.61 6.32 12.39
N LYS A 50 10.74 6.46 11.40
CA LYS A 50 9.28 6.56 11.60
C LYS A 50 8.55 5.34 11.04
N ILE A 51 7.79 4.65 11.88
CA ILE A 51 6.74 3.72 11.40
C ILE A 51 5.58 4.57 10.85
N THR A 52 5.31 4.43 9.55
CA THR A 52 4.30 5.23 8.83
C THR A 52 2.92 4.57 8.90
N GLY A 53 1.86 5.34 8.57
CA GLY A 53 0.50 4.80 8.47
C GLY A 53 0.27 3.80 7.32
N ALA A 54 1.30 3.53 6.51
CA ALA A 54 1.33 2.47 5.51
C ALA A 54 2.12 1.24 6.02
N THR A 55 2.24 1.07 7.34
CA THR A 55 2.86 -0.07 8.02
C THR A 55 4.27 -0.40 7.53
N ARG A 56 5.11 0.62 7.38
CA ARG A 56 6.51 0.50 6.95
C ARG A 56 7.38 1.59 7.58
N PHE A 57 8.69 1.41 7.57
CA PHE A 57 9.65 2.41 8.04
C PHE A 57 9.84 3.55 7.04
N ALA A 58 10.17 4.74 7.56
CA ALA A 58 10.79 5.84 6.84
C ALA A 58 12.02 6.28 7.63
N LEU A 59 13.17 6.34 6.96
CA LEU A 59 14.44 6.84 7.52
C LEU A 59 14.58 8.28 7.04
N VAL A 60 14.68 9.23 7.96
CA VAL A 60 14.61 10.67 7.71
C VAL A 60 15.91 11.32 8.18
N GLY A 61 16.38 12.35 7.46
CA GLY A 61 17.59 13.11 7.82
C GLY A 61 18.82 12.75 7.00
N LEU A 62 18.67 11.93 5.95
CA LEU A 62 19.77 11.47 5.13
C LEU A 62 20.34 12.57 4.24
N LYS A 63 21.67 12.58 4.06
CA LYS A 63 22.37 13.49 3.13
C LYS A 63 22.25 12.96 1.70
N GLU A 64 22.16 13.85 0.71
CA GLU A 64 21.98 13.50 -0.71
C GLU A 64 23.02 12.49 -1.23
N GLN A 65 24.28 12.69 -0.84
CA GLN A 65 25.43 11.89 -1.27
C GLN A 65 25.42 10.47 -0.73
N ASP A 66 24.73 10.21 0.38
CA ASP A 66 24.73 8.90 1.05
C ASP A 66 23.59 7.99 0.55
N ILE A 67 22.63 8.54 -0.21
CA ILE A 67 21.38 7.85 -0.57
C ILE A 67 21.62 6.49 -1.25
N ASP A 68 22.55 6.41 -2.20
CA ASP A 68 22.81 5.16 -2.90
C ASP A 68 23.43 4.12 -1.96
N ALA A 69 24.43 4.52 -1.15
CA ALA A 69 25.08 3.62 -0.19
C ALA A 69 24.11 3.13 0.91
N VAL A 70 23.18 3.99 1.34
CA VAL A 70 22.11 3.61 2.28
C VAL A 70 21.22 2.52 1.69
N TRP A 71 20.87 2.61 0.40
CA TRP A 71 20.07 1.57 -0.27
C TRP A 71 20.83 0.26 -0.37
N ASP A 72 22.11 0.31 -0.72
CA ASP A 72 22.97 -0.87 -0.82
C ASP A 72 23.09 -1.59 0.53
N ASP A 73 23.33 -0.84 1.61
CA ASP A 73 23.43 -1.39 2.97
C ASP A 73 22.09 -1.94 3.49
N LEU A 74 20.97 -1.28 3.16
CA LEU A 74 19.64 -1.79 3.50
C LEU A 74 19.36 -3.11 2.77
N GLY A 75 19.80 -3.25 1.52
CA GLY A 75 19.65 -4.47 0.72
C GLY A 75 18.18 -4.88 0.55
N VAL A 76 17.30 -3.90 0.31
CA VAL A 76 15.86 -4.09 0.01
C VAL A 76 15.41 -3.07 -1.03
N ASP A 77 14.32 -3.38 -1.71
CA ASP A 77 13.76 -2.50 -2.73
C ASP A 77 13.17 -1.19 -2.16
N LYS A 78 13.01 -0.21 -3.05
CA LYS A 78 12.45 1.11 -2.74
C LYS A 78 10.92 0.99 -2.57
N GLY A 79 10.38 1.48 -1.47
CA GLY A 79 8.98 1.23 -1.08
C GLY A 79 7.90 2.05 -1.78
N ALA A 80 8.15 2.65 -2.97
CA ALA A 80 7.17 3.47 -3.70
C ALA A 80 6.48 4.55 -2.82
N ALA A 81 7.30 5.26 -2.04
CA ALA A 81 6.87 6.20 -1.01
C ALA A 81 6.24 7.50 -1.54
N VAL A 82 6.45 7.80 -2.83
CA VAL A 82 5.92 8.95 -3.57
C VAL A 82 5.50 8.51 -4.97
N GLY A 83 4.86 9.40 -5.73
CA GLY A 83 4.38 9.10 -7.08
C GLY A 83 2.91 8.70 -7.18
N LEU A 84 2.45 8.59 -8.44
CA LEU A 84 1.10 8.20 -8.82
C LEU A 84 1.07 6.68 -9.05
N CYS A 85 1.16 5.93 -7.96
CA CYS A 85 1.30 4.48 -8.01
C CYS A 85 0.61 3.79 -6.84
N VAL A 86 0.49 2.47 -6.92
CA VAL A 86 0.04 1.62 -5.82
C VAL A 86 1.04 1.72 -4.66
N ARG A 87 0.51 1.99 -3.47
CA ARG A 87 1.30 2.09 -2.23
C ARG A 87 1.28 0.77 -1.49
N SER A 88 2.12 0.63 -0.47
CA SER A 88 2.20 -0.57 0.38
C SER A 88 0.83 -1.10 0.77
N ILE A 89 0.65 -2.40 0.54
CA ILE A 89 -0.57 -3.14 0.87
C ILE A 89 -0.58 -3.31 2.39
N ARG A 90 -1.70 -3.00 3.05
CA ARG A 90 -1.86 -3.21 4.50
C ARG A 90 -2.66 -4.47 4.76
N THR A 91 -2.17 -5.31 5.65
CA THR A 91 -2.87 -6.53 6.07
C THR A 91 -3.02 -6.58 7.59
N CYS A 92 -3.87 -7.49 8.06
CA CYS A 92 -3.86 -7.93 9.44
C CYS A 92 -3.14 -9.29 9.50
N PRO A 93 -2.89 -9.84 10.70
CA PRO A 93 -2.17 -11.11 10.80
C PRO A 93 -2.89 -12.33 10.17
N GLY A 94 -4.15 -12.20 9.73
CA GLY A 94 -4.89 -13.29 9.08
C GLY A 94 -5.12 -14.50 9.97
N ILE A 95 -5.58 -15.60 9.37
CA ILE A 95 -5.78 -16.89 10.08
C ILE A 95 -4.47 -17.51 10.57
N GLU A 96 -3.34 -17.10 9.99
CA GLU A 96 -2.01 -17.58 10.38
C GLU A 96 -1.71 -17.30 11.86
N TYR A 97 -2.11 -16.13 12.36
CA TYR A 97 -1.79 -15.72 13.74
C TYR A 97 -2.98 -15.22 14.57
N CYS A 98 -4.07 -14.81 13.95
CA CYS A 98 -5.21 -14.22 14.67
C CYS A 98 -6.37 -15.21 14.82
N ARG A 99 -6.72 -15.54 16.07
CA ARG A 99 -7.86 -16.41 16.41
C ARG A 99 -9.23 -15.93 15.92
N LEU A 100 -9.35 -14.66 15.53
CA LEU A 100 -10.61 -14.02 15.10
C LEU A 100 -10.72 -13.93 13.57
N ALA A 101 -9.63 -14.16 12.86
CA ALA A 101 -9.66 -14.14 11.41
C ALA A 101 -10.43 -15.35 10.89
N VAL A 102 -11.11 -15.16 9.76
CA VAL A 102 -11.83 -16.22 9.04
C VAL A 102 -11.25 -16.43 7.63
N GLN A 103 -10.35 -15.56 7.18
CA GLN A 103 -9.66 -15.65 5.90
C GLN A 103 -8.16 -15.29 6.03
N ASP A 104 -7.33 -15.82 5.13
CA ASP A 104 -5.89 -15.57 5.11
C ASP A 104 -5.53 -14.22 4.47
N ALA A 105 -5.59 -13.18 5.29
CA ALA A 105 -5.24 -11.83 4.87
C ALA A 105 -3.76 -11.65 4.52
N LEU A 106 -2.86 -12.43 5.13
CA LEU A 106 -1.42 -12.29 4.88
C LEU A 106 -1.07 -12.87 3.51
N ASN A 107 -1.51 -14.09 3.21
CA ASN A 107 -1.23 -14.71 1.92
C ASN A 107 -1.78 -13.89 0.76
N LEU A 108 -3.05 -13.49 0.85
CA LEU A 108 -3.68 -12.71 -0.22
C LEU A 108 -3.05 -11.32 -0.36
N GLY A 109 -2.73 -10.66 0.75
CA GLY A 109 -2.06 -9.37 0.74
C GLY A 109 -0.65 -9.41 0.15
N LEU A 110 0.12 -10.48 0.40
CA LEU A 110 1.44 -10.67 -0.19
C LEU A 110 1.37 -10.85 -1.71
N LYS A 111 0.41 -11.63 -2.21
CA LYS A 111 0.16 -11.78 -3.66
C LYS A 111 -0.19 -10.44 -4.32
N LEU A 112 -1.01 -9.62 -3.64
CA LEU A 112 -1.33 -8.26 -4.10
C LEU A 112 -0.09 -7.34 -4.09
N ASP A 113 0.74 -7.44 -3.06
CA ASP A 113 1.96 -6.63 -2.95
C ASP A 113 2.97 -6.98 -4.05
N GLU A 114 3.22 -8.27 -4.28
CA GLU A 114 4.06 -8.79 -5.37
C GLU A 114 3.57 -8.32 -6.75
N THR A 115 2.26 -8.32 -6.97
CA THR A 115 1.68 -7.98 -8.28
C THR A 115 1.63 -6.47 -8.53
N TYR A 116 1.27 -5.69 -7.52
CA TYR A 116 0.82 -4.31 -7.73
C TYR A 116 1.72 -3.24 -7.11
N HIS A 117 2.57 -3.55 -6.12
CA HIS A 117 3.37 -2.52 -5.45
C HIS A 117 4.18 -1.69 -6.46
N GLY A 118 4.09 -0.36 -6.35
CA GLY A 118 4.81 0.55 -7.25
C GLY A 118 4.22 0.68 -8.67
N MET A 119 3.20 -0.10 -9.04
CA MET A 119 2.52 0.01 -10.34
C MET A 119 1.99 1.43 -10.55
N GLN A 120 2.35 2.05 -11.68
CA GLN A 120 1.90 3.41 -12.02
C GLN A 120 0.42 3.40 -12.41
N LEU A 121 -0.32 4.37 -11.88
CA LEU A 121 -1.75 4.52 -12.06
C LEU A 121 -2.10 6.02 -12.17
N PRO A 122 -3.33 6.38 -12.59
CA PRO A 122 -3.71 7.78 -12.73
C PRO A 122 -3.50 8.62 -11.47
N ASN A 123 -3.64 8.02 -10.29
CA ASN A 123 -3.22 8.58 -8.99
C ASN A 123 -2.83 7.45 -8.03
N LYS A 124 -2.27 7.80 -6.86
CA LYS A 124 -1.96 6.86 -5.79
C LYS A 124 -3.17 5.99 -5.45
N LEU A 125 -2.94 4.69 -5.37
CA LEU A 125 -3.94 3.69 -5.01
C LEU A 125 -3.47 2.97 -3.75
N LYS A 126 -4.35 2.79 -2.78
CA LYS A 126 -4.08 2.05 -1.55
C LYS A 126 -4.97 0.83 -1.48
N MET A 127 -4.37 -0.32 -1.15
CA MET A 127 -5.08 -1.56 -0.92
C MET A 127 -4.97 -1.99 0.55
N ALA A 128 -5.99 -2.67 1.08
CA ALA A 128 -5.85 -3.39 2.34
C ALA A 128 -6.71 -4.65 2.42
N VAL A 129 -6.24 -5.62 3.20
CA VAL A 129 -6.85 -6.94 3.37
C VAL A 129 -7.03 -7.22 4.86
N SER A 130 -8.28 -7.35 5.30
CA SER A 130 -8.63 -7.69 6.68
C SER A 130 -9.27 -9.06 6.71
N GLY A 131 -8.72 -10.01 7.47
CA GLY A 131 -9.20 -11.40 7.52
C GLY A 131 -10.54 -11.59 8.22
N CYS A 132 -11.14 -10.55 8.80
CA CYS A 132 -12.47 -10.57 9.40
C CYS A 132 -13.07 -9.14 9.49
N ASN A 133 -14.32 -9.06 9.93
CA ASN A 133 -15.10 -7.82 10.05
C ASN A 133 -14.55 -6.80 11.06
N LEU A 134 -13.64 -7.17 11.96
CA LEU A 134 -12.96 -6.22 12.85
C LEU A 134 -12.08 -5.23 12.08
N ASN A 135 -11.70 -5.60 10.85
CA ASN A 135 -11.20 -4.66 9.87
C ASN A 135 -9.94 -3.90 10.32
N CYS A 136 -9.02 -4.60 11.02
CA CYS A 136 -7.80 -4.03 11.61
C CYS A 136 -6.86 -3.38 10.58
N SER A 137 -7.04 -3.67 9.28
CA SER A 137 -6.27 -3.07 8.19
C SER A 137 -6.93 -1.80 7.61
N GLU A 138 -8.09 -1.42 8.15
CA GLU A 138 -8.92 -0.30 7.70
C GLU A 138 -9.36 -0.45 6.23
N SER A 139 -9.72 -1.66 5.79
CA SER A 139 -10.08 -1.96 4.39
C SER A 139 -11.22 -1.09 3.86
N VAL A 140 -12.16 -0.69 4.72
CA VAL A 140 -13.33 0.15 4.36
C VAL A 140 -12.99 1.59 3.99
N VAL A 141 -11.74 2.03 4.17
CA VAL A 141 -11.28 3.38 3.80
C VAL A 141 -10.07 3.35 2.87
N ARG A 142 -9.92 2.25 2.13
CA ARG A 142 -8.91 2.08 1.08
C ARG A 142 -9.54 2.12 -0.30
N ASP A 143 -8.74 2.44 -1.32
CA ASP A 143 -9.21 2.49 -2.70
C ASP A 143 -9.70 1.10 -3.13
N ILE A 144 -9.00 0.04 -2.70
CA ILE A 144 -9.46 -1.35 -2.82
C ILE A 144 -9.35 -1.98 -1.42
N GLY A 145 -10.46 -2.51 -0.92
CA GLY A 145 -10.54 -3.10 0.42
C GLY A 145 -11.12 -4.50 0.37
N LEU A 146 -10.50 -5.42 1.12
CA LEU A 146 -11.00 -6.77 1.32
C LEU A 146 -11.32 -7.01 2.79
N VAL A 147 -12.48 -7.61 3.05
CA VAL A 147 -12.92 -8.06 4.37
C VAL A 147 -13.33 -9.53 4.28
N GLY A 148 -12.68 -10.38 5.07
CA GLY A 148 -12.97 -11.80 5.14
C GLY A 148 -14.29 -12.08 5.86
N LYS A 149 -15.03 -13.05 5.31
CA LYS A 149 -16.24 -13.65 5.86
C LYS A 149 -16.12 -15.17 5.77
N ALA A 150 -17.03 -15.91 6.42
CA ALA A 150 -17.00 -17.37 6.39
C ALA A 150 -17.17 -17.95 4.98
N ASP A 151 -17.88 -17.24 4.10
CA ASP A 151 -18.19 -17.60 2.72
C ASP A 151 -17.21 -17.02 1.68
N GLY A 152 -16.12 -16.38 2.12
CA GLY A 152 -15.09 -15.81 1.25
C GLY A 152 -14.82 -14.33 1.50
N TRP A 153 -14.40 -13.60 0.47
CA TRP A 153 -14.07 -12.17 0.57
C TRP A 153 -15.22 -11.28 0.16
N THR A 154 -15.39 -10.18 0.91
CA THR A 154 -16.13 -9.00 0.45
C THR A 154 -15.15 -7.99 -0.11
N LEU A 155 -15.34 -7.63 -1.38
CA LEU A 155 -14.54 -6.64 -2.09
C LEU A 155 -15.26 -5.29 -2.10
N MET A 156 -14.56 -4.24 -1.69
CA MET A 156 -15.07 -2.88 -1.60
C MET A 156 -14.14 -1.91 -2.35
N ILE A 157 -14.70 -0.85 -2.94
CA ILE A 157 -13.93 0.09 -3.75
C ILE A 157 -14.16 1.58 -3.43
N GLY A 158 -13.09 2.35 -3.64
CA GLY A 158 -13.05 3.81 -3.66
C GLY A 158 -13.02 4.51 -2.30
N GLY A 159 -12.70 3.81 -1.21
CA GLY A 159 -12.50 4.44 0.09
C GLY A 159 -11.26 5.36 0.11
N ASN A 160 -11.24 6.35 1.02
CA ASN A 160 -10.05 7.16 1.27
C ASN A 160 -10.07 7.87 2.64
N VAL A 161 -8.89 8.08 3.24
CA VAL A 161 -8.68 8.84 4.50
C VAL A 161 -8.01 10.20 4.23
N GLY A 162 -8.32 10.83 3.09
CA GLY A 162 -7.78 12.14 2.70
C GLY A 162 -8.56 13.31 3.29
N PRO A 163 -8.33 14.55 2.78
CA PRO A 163 -9.05 15.75 3.23
C PRO A 163 -10.57 15.67 3.10
N ARG A 164 -11.06 14.82 2.18
CA ARG A 164 -12.46 14.44 2.05
C ARG A 164 -12.57 12.94 2.24
N PRO A 165 -12.71 12.44 3.49
CA PRO A 165 -12.83 11.01 3.76
C PRO A 165 -14.02 10.40 3.01
N ARG A 166 -13.86 9.16 2.55
CA ARG A 166 -14.90 8.39 1.85
C ARG A 166 -14.83 6.95 2.34
N LEU A 167 -15.97 6.38 2.69
CA LEU A 167 -16.11 4.95 2.88
C LEU A 167 -16.11 4.26 1.51
N ALA A 168 -15.43 3.13 1.41
CA ALA A 168 -15.53 2.25 0.26
C ALA A 168 -16.96 1.72 0.14
N VAL A 169 -17.36 1.40 -1.09
CA VAL A 169 -18.66 0.79 -1.38
C VAL A 169 -18.44 -0.69 -1.68
N ASP A 170 -19.26 -1.56 -1.08
CA ASP A 170 -19.27 -2.99 -1.37
C ASP A 170 -19.59 -3.21 -2.86
N LEU A 171 -18.68 -3.89 -3.55
CA LEU A 171 -18.83 -4.24 -4.95
C LEU A 171 -19.44 -5.64 -5.10
N THR A 172 -18.89 -6.62 -4.40
CA THR A 172 -19.37 -8.02 -4.40
C THR A 172 -18.83 -8.77 -3.17
N SER A 173 -19.40 -9.93 -2.87
CA SER A 173 -19.03 -10.78 -1.73
C SER A 173 -19.06 -12.27 -2.09
N GLY A 174 -18.49 -13.12 -1.21
CA GLY A 174 -18.46 -14.57 -1.40
C GLY A 174 -17.37 -15.01 -2.39
N LEU A 175 -16.33 -14.20 -2.59
CA LEU A 175 -15.26 -14.48 -3.53
C LEU A 175 -14.23 -15.45 -2.93
N THR A 176 -13.74 -16.38 -3.74
CA THR A 176 -12.51 -17.14 -3.43
C THR A 176 -11.27 -16.23 -3.60
N ASP A 177 -10.10 -16.69 -3.15
CA ASP A 177 -8.83 -15.99 -3.38
C ASP A 177 -8.58 -15.74 -4.88
N GLU A 178 -8.78 -16.75 -5.72
CA GLU A 178 -8.55 -16.68 -7.16
C GLU A 178 -9.50 -15.68 -7.83
N ALA A 179 -10.80 -15.77 -7.51
CA ALA A 179 -11.80 -14.85 -8.01
C ALA A 179 -11.50 -13.41 -7.57
N THR A 180 -11.03 -13.24 -6.32
CA THR A 180 -10.65 -11.93 -5.78
C THR A 180 -9.48 -11.32 -6.54
N LEU A 181 -8.41 -12.09 -6.76
CA LEU A 181 -7.22 -11.60 -7.49
C LEU A 181 -7.55 -11.25 -8.94
N ALA A 182 -8.33 -12.11 -9.62
CA ALA A 182 -8.75 -11.88 -11.00
C ALA A 182 -9.62 -10.61 -11.13
N LEU A 183 -10.56 -10.41 -10.20
CA LEU A 183 -11.41 -9.23 -10.20
C LEU A 183 -10.62 -7.95 -9.89
N ILE A 184 -9.69 -7.98 -8.92
CA ILE A 184 -8.80 -6.84 -8.65
C ILE A 184 -7.98 -6.50 -9.89
N ALA A 185 -7.48 -7.48 -10.65
CA ALA A 185 -6.75 -7.23 -11.88
C ALA A 185 -7.59 -6.45 -12.91
N ARG A 186 -8.83 -6.90 -13.14
CA ARG A 186 -9.76 -6.20 -14.05
C ARG A 186 -10.10 -4.79 -13.56
N LEU A 187 -10.29 -4.60 -12.25
CA LEU A 187 -10.59 -3.28 -11.66
C LEU A 187 -9.42 -2.30 -11.76
N VAL A 188 -8.20 -2.79 -11.51
CA VAL A 188 -6.98 -1.98 -11.62
C VAL A 188 -6.77 -1.57 -13.07
N GLU A 189 -6.97 -2.48 -14.02
CA GLU A 189 -6.91 -2.17 -15.46
C GLU A 189 -7.97 -1.14 -15.86
N PHE A 190 -9.22 -1.35 -15.46
CA PHE A 190 -10.31 -0.42 -15.75
C PHE A 190 -10.02 0.98 -15.21
N TYR A 191 -9.48 1.09 -13.99
CA TYR A 191 -9.06 2.37 -13.43
C TYR A 191 -7.88 2.98 -14.19
N ARG A 192 -6.92 2.17 -14.64
CA ARG A 192 -5.77 2.62 -15.43
C ARG A 192 -6.20 3.26 -16.75
N GLU A 193 -7.16 2.66 -17.44
CA GLU A 193 -7.66 3.11 -18.74
C GLU A 193 -8.60 4.31 -18.64
N ASN A 194 -9.46 4.35 -17.63
CA ASN A 194 -10.57 5.30 -17.57
C ASN A 194 -10.39 6.43 -16.53
N GLY A 195 -9.37 6.32 -15.67
CA GLY A 195 -9.04 7.33 -14.67
C GLY A 195 -8.26 8.50 -15.27
N LYS A 196 -8.60 9.73 -14.89
CA LYS A 196 -7.85 10.93 -15.28
C LYS A 196 -6.57 11.06 -14.45
N ARG A 197 -5.50 11.63 -15.01
CA ARG A 197 -4.28 11.91 -14.24
C ARG A 197 -4.59 12.79 -13.02
N GLY A 198 -4.18 12.34 -11.84
CA GLY A 198 -4.48 12.97 -10.56
C GLY A 198 -5.86 12.64 -9.97
N GLU A 199 -6.68 11.84 -10.63
CA GLU A 199 -7.99 11.42 -10.14
C GLU A 199 -7.85 10.17 -9.25
N ARG A 200 -8.39 10.19 -8.04
CA ARG A 200 -8.44 9.01 -7.16
C ARG A 200 -9.58 8.08 -7.60
N LEU A 201 -9.46 6.78 -7.35
CA LEU A 201 -10.51 5.80 -7.69
C LEU A 201 -11.89 6.20 -7.17
N GLY A 202 -11.98 6.65 -5.92
CA GLY A 202 -13.25 7.14 -5.37
C GLY A 202 -13.85 8.35 -6.11
N LYS A 203 -13.01 9.22 -6.69
CA LYS A 203 -13.46 10.36 -7.51
C LYS A 203 -13.86 9.94 -8.92
N MET A 204 -13.20 8.94 -9.48
CA MET A 204 -13.67 8.32 -10.72
C MET A 204 -15.06 7.71 -10.54
N ILE A 205 -15.30 6.96 -9.45
CA ILE A 205 -16.62 6.38 -9.15
C ILE A 205 -17.69 7.47 -9.02
N GLU A 206 -17.39 8.59 -8.35
CA GLU A 206 -18.32 9.74 -8.28
C GLU A 206 -18.63 10.32 -9.67
N ARG A 207 -17.68 10.28 -10.61
CA ARG A 207 -17.84 10.84 -11.96
C ARG A 207 -18.60 9.92 -12.92
N VAL A 208 -18.29 8.62 -12.92
CA VAL A 208 -18.84 7.66 -13.91
C VAL A 208 -19.95 6.77 -13.35
N GLY A 209 -20.21 6.85 -12.04
CA GLY A 209 -21.12 5.94 -11.35
C GLY A 209 -20.45 4.60 -10.98
N LEU A 210 -21.20 3.78 -10.25
CA LEU A 210 -20.74 2.45 -9.83
C LEU A 210 -21.02 1.37 -10.89
N GLU A 211 -22.03 1.55 -11.74
CA GLU A 211 -22.46 0.56 -12.72
C GLU A 211 -21.33 0.08 -13.66
N PRO A 212 -20.46 0.96 -14.21
CA PRO A 212 -19.34 0.49 -15.02
C PRO A 212 -18.38 -0.45 -14.28
N PHE A 213 -18.25 -0.32 -12.95
CA PHE A 213 -17.43 -1.22 -12.15
C PHE A 213 -18.11 -2.56 -11.86
N ARG A 214 -19.44 -2.61 -11.91
CA ARG A 214 -20.22 -3.86 -11.79
C ARG A 214 -20.20 -4.65 -13.09
N GLU A 215 -20.12 -3.99 -14.23
CA GLU A 215 -19.92 -4.66 -15.53
C GLU A 215 -18.53 -5.29 -15.67
N VAL A 216 -17.57 -4.87 -14.82
CA VAL A 216 -16.23 -5.46 -14.69
C VAL A 216 -16.23 -6.74 -13.83
N LEU A 217 -17.37 -7.13 -13.23
CA LEU A 217 -17.51 -8.41 -12.54
C LEU A 217 -17.36 -9.60 -13.51
#